data_AF-A0A969M314-F1
#
_entry.id   AF-A0A969M314-F1
#
_cell.length_a   1.000
_cell.length_b   1.000
_cell.length_c   1.000
_cell.angle_alpha   90.00
_cell.angle_beta   90.00
_cell.angle_gamma   90.00
#
_symmetry.space_group_name_H-M   'P 1'
#
loop_
_entity.id
_entity.type
_entity.pdbx_description
1 polymer ?
#
loop_
_entity_poly.entity_id
_entity_poly.type
_entity_poly.pdbx_seq_one_letter_code
_entity_poly.pdbx_strand_id
1 'polypeptide(L)'
;MQELADHIWANTRFHDAAAYVHRTWIARELRKPLDLEVTTEDAVRLMQAAAVLACSDNAEHRRQAYRIATMTYEVIGAEMLPMQQALRVVLSRLGNFPALETRDDVGRAGKDLPLDLVFEELSLSAEREVHLRERPVLLTGFQHELWTKLDEGRNLAVGAPTSAGKSFVLQGHLARVFDEDDDRIVIYLVPTRALIAQVSRDLSDIFAERRPSPRS
;
A
#
# COMPACT_ATOMS: atom_id res chain seq x y z
N MET A 1 -7.88 17.33 10.58
CA MET A 1 -7.63 16.78 9.22
C MET A 1 -8.92 16.39 8.52
N GLN A 2 -9.83 15.66 9.18
CA GLN A 2 -11.07 15.20 8.55
C GLN A 2 -11.95 16.32 7.97
N GLU A 3 -12.19 17.41 8.72
CA GLU A 3 -12.98 18.56 8.22
C GLU A 3 -12.42 19.17 6.93
N LEU A 4 -11.09 19.24 6.82
CA LEU A 4 -10.43 19.75 5.61
C LEU A 4 -10.59 18.77 4.45
N ALA A 5 -10.48 17.46 4.72
CA ALA A 5 -10.74 16.42 3.72
C ALA A 5 -12.19 16.49 3.20
N ASP A 6 -13.17 16.66 4.10
CA ASP A 6 -14.58 16.80 3.74
C ASP A 6 -14.82 18.07 2.91
N HIS A 7 -14.15 19.18 3.26
CA HIS A 7 -14.24 20.43 2.49
C HIS A 7 -13.66 20.30 1.07
N ILE A 8 -12.50 19.66 0.93
CA ILE A 8 -11.90 19.35 -0.38
C ILE A 8 -12.83 18.43 -1.17
N TRP A 9 -13.39 17.41 -0.51
CA TRP A 9 -14.30 16.45 -1.15
C TRP A 9 -15.60 17.09 -1.64
N ALA A 10 -16.14 18.07 -0.92
CA ALA A 10 -17.34 18.79 -1.33
C ALA A 10 -17.09 19.76 -2.51
N ASN A 11 -15.83 20.06 -2.83
CA ASN A 11 -15.49 21.02 -3.87
C ASN A 11 -15.58 20.40 -5.27
N THR A 12 -16.50 20.89 -6.10
CA THR A 12 -16.67 20.42 -7.49
C THR A 12 -15.43 20.62 -8.35
N ARG A 13 -14.67 21.71 -8.13
CA ARG A 13 -13.43 21.96 -8.91
C ARG A 13 -12.38 20.87 -8.70
N PHE A 14 -12.33 20.27 -7.50
CA PHE A 14 -11.45 19.14 -7.23
C PHE A 14 -11.84 17.93 -8.08
N HIS A 15 -13.13 17.60 -8.12
CA HIS A 15 -13.64 16.48 -8.92
C HIS A 15 -13.46 16.71 -10.42
N ASP A 16 -13.67 17.95 -10.89
CA ASP A 16 -13.44 18.31 -12.29
C ASP A 16 -11.96 18.15 -12.68
N ALA A 17 -11.05 18.65 -11.85
CA ALA A 17 -9.60 18.49 -12.05
C ALA A 17 -9.17 17.01 -11.98
N ALA A 18 -9.72 16.23 -11.04
CA ALA A 18 -9.44 14.80 -10.92
C ALA A 18 -9.96 14.01 -12.14
N ALA A 19 -11.16 14.33 -12.62
CA ALA A 19 -11.73 13.73 -13.82
C ALA A 19 -10.92 14.09 -15.07
N TYR A 20 -10.40 15.32 -15.13
CA TYR A 20 -9.53 15.78 -16.19
C TYR A 20 -8.22 15.00 -16.24
N VAL A 21 -7.48 14.91 -15.12
CA VAL A 21 -6.26 14.09 -15.02
C VAL A 21 -6.54 12.63 -15.37
N HIS A 22 -7.65 12.07 -14.92
CA HIS A 22 -8.03 10.70 -15.22
C HIS A 22 -8.20 10.46 -16.74
N ARG A 23 -8.85 11.39 -17.46
CA ARG A 23 -9.01 11.32 -18.91
C ARG A 23 -7.67 11.43 -19.64
N THR A 24 -6.81 12.36 -19.22
CA THR A 24 -5.47 12.52 -19.80
C THR A 24 -4.61 11.28 -19.57
N TRP A 25 -4.68 10.69 -18.37
CA TRP A 25 -3.98 9.46 -18.03
C TRP A 25 -4.43 8.28 -18.92
N ILE A 26 -5.74 8.04 -19.04
CA ILE A 26 -6.28 6.98 -19.92
C ILE A 26 -5.82 7.19 -21.36
N ALA A 27 -5.81 8.42 -21.85
CA ALA A 27 -5.42 8.72 -23.21
C ALA A 27 -3.96 8.37 -23.51
N ARG A 28 -3.07 8.70 -22.58
CA ARG A 28 -1.65 8.33 -22.65
C ARG A 28 -1.47 6.82 -22.64
N GLU A 29 -2.18 6.12 -21.75
CA GLU A 29 -2.13 4.66 -21.67
C GLU A 29 -2.62 4.01 -22.98
N LEU A 30 -3.65 4.57 -23.60
CA LEU A 30 -4.20 4.13 -24.89
C LEU A 30 -3.42 4.67 -26.11
N ARG A 31 -2.35 5.45 -25.90
CA ARG A 31 -1.56 6.12 -26.95
C ARG A 31 -2.42 6.93 -27.93
N LYS A 32 -3.51 7.53 -27.44
CA LYS A 32 -4.40 8.38 -28.25
C LYS A 32 -3.95 9.85 -28.15
N PRO A 33 -3.94 10.59 -29.27
CA PRO A 33 -3.68 12.02 -29.24
C PRO A 33 -4.81 12.70 -28.46
N LEU A 34 -4.44 13.57 -27.52
CA LEU A 34 -5.39 14.35 -26.78
C LEU A 34 -4.78 15.73 -26.52
N ASP A 35 -5.48 16.78 -26.95
CA ASP A 35 -5.08 18.19 -26.80
C ASP A 35 -5.29 18.71 -25.36
N LEU A 36 -5.33 17.81 -24.38
CA LEU A 36 -5.62 18.13 -22.97
C LEU A 36 -4.34 18.03 -22.14
N GLU A 37 -3.65 19.15 -21.98
CA GLU A 37 -2.53 19.28 -21.06
C GLU A 37 -3.04 19.56 -19.65
N VAL A 38 -2.53 18.79 -18.68
CA VAL A 38 -2.72 19.09 -17.26
C VAL A 38 -1.71 20.16 -16.89
N THR A 39 -2.18 21.25 -16.28
CA THR A 39 -1.27 22.32 -15.87
C THR A 39 -0.47 21.90 -14.63
N THR A 40 0.74 22.44 -14.49
CA THR A 40 1.56 22.23 -13.29
C THR A 40 0.84 22.71 -12.02
N GLU A 41 0.07 23.80 -12.11
CA GLU A 41 -0.71 24.32 -10.98
C GLU A 41 -1.80 23.33 -10.53
N ASP A 42 -2.54 22.74 -11.47
CA ASP A 42 -3.55 21.73 -11.16
C ASP A 42 -2.93 20.47 -10.58
N ALA A 43 -1.77 20.03 -11.09
CA ALA A 43 -1.04 18.92 -10.50
C ALA A 43 -0.65 19.16 -9.04
N VAL A 44 -0.09 20.34 -8.74
CA VAL A 44 0.30 20.69 -7.37
C VAL A 44 -0.93 20.69 -6.46
N ARG A 45 -2.04 21.29 -6.89
CA ARG A 45 -3.30 21.31 -6.11
C ARG A 45 -3.86 19.90 -5.90
N LEU A 46 -3.83 19.04 -6.92
CA LEU A 46 -4.28 17.66 -6.82
C LEU A 46 -3.41 16.82 -5.88
N MET A 47 -2.08 17.00 -5.93
CA MET A 47 -1.16 16.33 -5.00
C MET A 47 -1.37 16.80 -3.56
N GLN A 48 -1.58 18.11 -3.34
CA GLN A 48 -1.92 18.65 -2.02
C GLN A 48 -3.27 18.09 -1.52
N ALA A 49 -4.29 18.06 -2.38
CA ALA A 49 -5.58 17.47 -2.05
C ALA A 49 -5.45 15.98 -1.72
N ALA A 50 -4.67 15.22 -2.50
CA ALA A 50 -4.39 13.81 -2.22
C ALA A 50 -3.72 13.63 -0.86
N ALA A 51 -2.74 14.47 -0.52
CA ALA A 51 -2.03 14.38 0.75
C ALA A 51 -2.94 14.65 1.96
N VAL A 52 -3.98 15.46 1.81
CA VAL A 52 -5.02 15.67 2.84
C VAL A 52 -6.01 14.50 2.88
N LEU A 53 -6.54 14.10 1.73
CA LEU A 53 -7.52 13.01 1.60
C LEU A 53 -6.94 11.66 2.07
N ALA A 54 -5.63 11.45 1.93
CA ALA A 54 -4.92 10.27 2.43
C ALA A 54 -5.03 10.09 3.95
N CYS A 55 -5.15 11.19 4.70
CA CYS A 55 -5.34 11.20 6.15
C CYS A 55 -6.81 11.11 6.59
N SER A 56 -7.76 10.95 5.65
CA SER A 56 -9.18 10.88 5.98
C SER A 56 -9.57 9.51 6.53
N ASP A 57 -10.54 9.48 7.43
CA ASP A 57 -11.17 8.24 7.93
C ASP A 57 -12.13 7.61 6.89
N ASN A 58 -12.48 8.36 5.84
CA ASN A 58 -13.36 7.87 4.78
C ASN A 58 -12.57 7.08 3.73
N ALA A 59 -12.95 5.81 3.53
CA ALA A 59 -12.35 4.91 2.56
C ALA A 59 -12.41 5.45 1.11
N GLU A 60 -13.45 6.19 0.73
CA GLU A 60 -13.57 6.76 -0.61
C GLU A 60 -12.59 7.91 -0.82
N HIS A 61 -12.40 8.76 0.20
CA HIS A 61 -11.40 9.84 0.17
C HIS A 61 -10.00 9.26 -0.04
N ARG A 62 -9.64 8.25 0.76
CA ARG A 62 -8.34 7.57 0.67
C ARG A 62 -8.15 6.88 -0.67
N ARG A 63 -9.20 6.24 -1.22
CA ARG A 63 -9.14 5.61 -2.55
C ARG A 63 -8.91 6.66 -3.64
N GLN A 64 -9.60 7.79 -3.56
CA GLN A 64 -9.41 8.88 -4.50
C GLN A 64 -8.03 9.52 -4.37
N ALA A 65 -7.52 9.70 -3.15
CA ALA A 65 -6.16 10.17 -2.89
C ALA A 65 -5.12 9.31 -3.60
N TYR A 66 -5.23 7.98 -3.48
CA TYR A 66 -4.36 7.05 -4.20
C TYR A 66 -4.44 7.26 -5.71
N ARG A 67 -5.66 7.23 -6.27
CA ARG A 67 -5.89 7.34 -7.72
C ARG A 67 -5.35 8.64 -8.31
N ILE A 68 -5.68 9.77 -7.71
CA ILE A 68 -5.27 11.06 -8.26
C ILE A 68 -3.77 11.27 -8.10
N ALA A 69 -3.15 10.82 -7.01
CA ALA A 69 -1.71 10.99 -6.81
C ALA A 69 -0.91 10.18 -7.82
N THR A 70 -1.27 8.91 -8.05
CA THR A 70 -0.58 8.07 -9.03
C THR A 70 -0.80 8.56 -10.46
N MET A 71 -2.03 8.91 -10.84
CA MET A 71 -2.34 9.42 -12.17
C MET A 71 -1.68 10.78 -12.43
N THR A 72 -1.72 11.71 -11.47
CA THR A 72 -1.07 13.02 -11.61
C THR A 72 0.43 12.87 -11.79
N TYR A 73 1.04 11.98 -11.00
CA TYR A 73 2.45 11.68 -11.13
C TYR A 73 2.80 11.03 -12.47
N GLU A 74 1.98 10.14 -13.02
CA GLU A 74 2.22 9.56 -14.34
C GLU A 74 2.00 10.54 -15.49
N VAL A 75 1.14 11.54 -15.30
CA VAL A 75 0.89 12.58 -16.31
C VAL A 75 1.95 13.68 -16.29
N ILE A 76 2.49 14.07 -15.13
CA ILE A 76 3.41 15.23 -15.01
C ILE A 76 4.76 14.87 -14.39
N GLY A 77 4.78 13.89 -13.49
CA GLY A 77 5.83 13.67 -12.49
C GLY A 77 7.20 13.24 -12.99
N ALA A 78 7.39 12.98 -14.28
CA ALA A 78 8.73 12.77 -14.85
C ALA A 78 9.42 14.09 -15.28
N GLU A 79 8.66 15.17 -15.51
CA GLU A 79 9.15 16.35 -16.24
C GLU A 79 9.32 17.61 -15.37
N MET A 80 8.64 17.76 -14.23
CA MET A 80 8.74 18.95 -13.36
C MET A 80 8.38 18.67 -11.89
N LEU A 81 9.09 19.38 -10.99
CA LEU A 81 8.91 19.47 -9.52
C LEU A 81 9.21 18.17 -8.74
N PRO A 82 9.46 18.25 -7.41
CA PRO A 82 9.63 17.08 -6.53
C PRO A 82 8.31 16.29 -6.34
N MET A 83 7.67 15.88 -7.43
CA MET A 83 6.41 15.15 -7.43
C MET A 83 6.58 13.73 -6.86
N GLN A 84 7.79 13.17 -6.96
CA GLN A 84 8.17 11.90 -6.34
C GLN A 84 8.15 11.99 -4.80
N GLN A 85 8.59 13.10 -4.20
CA GLN A 85 8.46 13.35 -2.76
C GLN A 85 6.98 13.45 -2.37
N ALA A 86 6.18 14.20 -3.13
CA ALA A 86 4.76 14.35 -2.85
C ALA A 86 4.01 13.02 -2.96
N LEU A 87 4.31 12.21 -3.97
CA LEU A 87 3.72 10.87 -4.12
C LEU A 87 4.13 9.95 -2.97
N ARG A 88 5.39 9.99 -2.54
CA ARG A 88 5.86 9.24 -1.37
C ARG A 88 5.05 9.59 -0.13
N VAL A 89 4.88 10.88 0.18
CA VAL A 89 4.08 11.35 1.33
C VAL A 89 2.66 10.82 1.27
N VAL A 90 1.99 10.89 0.10
CA VAL A 90 0.63 10.36 -0.07
C VAL A 90 0.59 8.85 0.19
N LEU A 91 1.52 8.08 -0.38
CA LEU A 91 1.57 6.63 -0.21
C LEU A 91 1.87 6.22 1.24
N SER A 92 2.80 6.91 1.92
CA SER A 92 3.11 6.69 3.33
C SER A 92 1.90 6.96 4.23
N ARG A 93 1.18 8.07 4.02
CA ARG A 93 -0.08 8.40 4.74
C ARG A 93 -1.18 7.39 4.50
N LEU A 94 -1.28 6.87 3.28
CA LEU A 94 -2.21 5.78 2.95
C LEU A 94 -1.82 4.45 3.59
N GLY A 95 -0.61 4.32 4.14
CA GLY A 95 -0.06 3.08 4.65
C GLY A 95 0.27 2.08 3.54
N ASN A 96 0.57 2.57 2.33
CA ASN A 96 0.93 1.75 1.17
C ASN A 96 2.45 1.77 0.93
N PHE A 97 3.20 1.35 1.95
CA PHE A 97 4.66 1.28 1.91
C PHE A 97 5.22 0.36 0.81
N PRO A 98 4.63 -0.82 0.53
CA PRO A 98 5.11 -1.67 -0.56
C PRO A 98 5.07 -0.97 -1.93
N ALA A 99 4.14 -0.03 -2.16
CA ALA A 99 4.10 0.73 -3.40
C ALA A 99 5.31 1.66 -3.57
N LEU A 100 5.99 2.07 -2.50
CA LEU A 100 7.21 2.88 -2.58
C LEU A 100 8.36 2.11 -3.25
N GLU A 101 8.41 0.79 -3.08
CA GLU A 101 9.44 -0.08 -3.66
C GLU A 101 9.17 -0.41 -5.13
N THR A 102 7.94 -0.16 -5.62
CA THR A 102 7.59 -0.41 -7.03
C THR A 102 8.15 0.64 -7.99
N ARG A 103 8.66 1.76 -7.47
CA ARG A 103 9.20 2.89 -8.24
C ARG A 103 10.49 3.41 -7.61
N ASP A 104 11.61 3.20 -8.28
CA ASP A 104 12.95 3.54 -7.78
C ASP A 104 13.11 5.02 -7.41
N ASP A 105 12.54 5.92 -8.19
CA ASP A 105 12.61 7.37 -7.96
C ASP A 105 11.81 7.80 -6.73
N VAL A 106 10.59 7.30 -6.55
CA VAL A 106 9.78 7.52 -5.34
C VAL A 106 10.45 6.90 -4.11
N GLY A 107 11.00 5.69 -4.26
CA GLY A 107 11.75 5.00 -3.21
C GLY A 107 13.02 5.74 -2.77
N ARG A 108 13.69 6.46 -3.69
CA ARG A 108 14.88 7.28 -3.39
C ARG A 108 14.55 8.68 -2.89
N ALA A 109 13.35 9.20 -3.20
CA ALA A 109 12.91 10.55 -2.84
C ALA A 109 12.90 10.83 -1.33
N GLY A 110 12.90 9.79 -0.48
CA GLY A 110 12.95 9.95 0.97
C GLY A 110 14.18 10.67 1.49
N LYS A 111 15.30 10.62 0.77
CA LYS A 111 16.54 11.33 1.14
C LYS A 111 16.39 12.86 1.01
N ASP A 112 15.47 13.30 0.17
CA ASP A 112 15.23 14.71 -0.14
C ASP A 112 13.96 15.24 0.55
N LEU A 113 13.33 14.45 1.43
CA LEU A 113 12.18 14.90 2.19
C LEU A 113 12.60 15.87 3.31
N PRO A 114 11.81 16.93 3.56
CA PRO A 114 11.89 17.70 4.80
C PRO A 114 11.83 16.80 6.03
N LEU A 115 12.60 17.14 7.07
CA LEU A 115 12.74 16.33 8.28
C LEU A 115 11.39 15.98 8.92
N ASP A 116 10.45 16.92 8.99
CA ASP A 116 9.12 16.68 9.56
C ASP A 116 8.37 15.54 8.84
N LEU A 117 8.50 15.45 7.51
CA LEU A 117 7.89 14.41 6.70
C LEU A 117 8.63 13.07 6.81
N VAL A 118 9.95 13.10 7.03
CA VAL A 118 10.73 11.89 7.35
C VAL A 118 10.27 11.32 8.70
N PHE A 119 10.12 12.16 9.73
CA PHE A 119 9.61 11.72 11.04
C PHE A 119 8.17 11.22 10.96
N GLU A 120 7.31 11.88 10.18
CA GLU A 120 5.95 11.40 9.91
C GLU A 120 5.97 10.00 9.29
N GLU A 121 6.77 9.79 8.24
CA GLU A 121 6.89 8.50 7.57
C GLU A 121 7.42 7.40 8.51
N LEU A 122 8.46 7.68 9.28
CA LEU A 122 9.03 6.75 10.26
C LEU A 122 8.02 6.34 11.34
N SER A 123 7.21 7.30 11.80
CA SER A 123 6.17 7.02 12.78
C SER A 123 5.08 6.11 12.19
N LEU A 124 4.63 6.43 10.97
CA LEU A 124 3.64 5.64 10.24
C LEU A 124 4.14 4.24 9.87
N SER A 125 5.44 4.09 9.59
CA SER A 125 6.04 2.80 9.27
C SER A 125 6.23 1.93 10.50
N ALA A 126 6.66 2.53 11.63
CA ALA A 126 6.82 1.81 12.89
C ALA A 126 5.50 1.19 13.39
N GLU A 127 4.37 1.88 13.20
CA GLU A 127 3.04 1.35 13.51
C GLU A 127 2.60 0.16 12.64
N ARG A 128 3.32 -0.12 11.54
CA ARG A 128 2.93 -1.14 10.54
C ARG A 128 4.00 -2.21 10.35
N GLU A 129 5.11 -2.11 11.06
CA GLU A 129 6.17 -3.10 11.04
C GLU A 129 5.79 -4.28 11.93
N VAL A 130 5.82 -5.47 11.36
CA VAL A 130 5.66 -6.72 12.11
C VAL A 130 6.89 -7.58 11.90
N HIS A 131 7.20 -8.40 12.90
CA HIS A 131 8.28 -9.37 12.79
C HIS A 131 7.73 -10.67 12.21
N LEU A 132 8.04 -10.92 10.95
CA LEU A 132 7.81 -12.23 10.34
C LEU A 132 9.05 -13.08 10.59
N ARG A 133 8.99 -13.93 11.62
CA ARG A 133 10.17 -14.61 12.19
C ARG A 133 11.23 -13.60 12.63
N GLU A 134 12.44 -13.69 12.08
CA GLU A 134 13.56 -12.78 12.35
C GLU A 134 13.66 -11.62 11.34
N ARG A 135 12.69 -11.46 10.41
CA ARG A 135 12.71 -10.39 9.41
C ARG A 135 11.62 -9.35 9.72
N PRO A 136 11.97 -8.06 9.89
CA PRO A 136 10.97 -7.00 9.94
C PRO A 136 10.32 -6.85 8.57
N VAL A 137 8.99 -6.77 8.55
CA VAL A 137 8.19 -6.60 7.33
C VAL A 137 7.21 -5.46 7.53
N LEU A 138 7.22 -4.53 6.59
CA LEU A 138 6.27 -3.42 6.52
C LEU A 138 4.98 -3.86 5.83
N LEU A 139 3.90 -3.91 6.60
CA LEU A 139 2.59 -4.30 6.08
C LEU A 139 1.79 -3.10 5.60
N THR A 140 0.92 -3.32 4.62
CA THR A 140 -0.13 -2.34 4.32
C THR A 140 -1.10 -2.22 5.49
N GLY A 141 -1.86 -1.12 5.57
CA GLY A 141 -2.85 -0.94 6.66
C GLY A 141 -3.82 -2.12 6.81
N PHE A 142 -4.33 -2.67 5.69
CA PHE A 142 -5.18 -3.86 5.71
C PHE A 142 -4.44 -5.10 6.23
N GLN A 143 -3.22 -5.32 5.76
CA GLN A 143 -2.42 -6.48 6.17
C GLN A 143 -2.06 -6.41 7.66
N HIS A 144 -1.74 -5.23 8.17
CA HIS A 144 -1.46 -5.00 9.59
C HIS A 144 -2.72 -5.26 10.44
N GLU A 145 -3.88 -4.73 10.04
CA GLU A 145 -5.15 -5.01 10.73
C GLU A 145 -5.48 -6.51 10.77
N LEU A 146 -5.30 -7.21 9.64
CA LEU A 146 -5.46 -8.65 9.57
C LEU A 146 -4.48 -9.38 10.50
N TRP A 147 -3.20 -8.97 10.50
CA TRP A 147 -2.17 -9.54 11.37
C TRP A 147 -2.52 -9.39 12.86
N THR A 148 -2.86 -8.17 13.31
CA THR A 148 -3.24 -7.91 14.71
C THR A 148 -4.44 -8.74 15.13
N LYS A 149 -5.48 -8.82 14.28
CA LYS A 149 -6.69 -9.60 14.60
C LYS A 149 -6.43 -11.11 14.68
N LEU A 150 -5.49 -11.62 13.87
CA LEU A 150 -5.05 -13.02 13.95
C LEU A 150 -4.27 -13.27 15.25
N ASP A 151 -3.38 -12.36 15.64
CA ASP A 151 -2.56 -12.47 16.85
C ASP A 151 -3.39 -12.46 18.15
N GLU A 152 -4.53 -11.75 18.15
CA GLU A 152 -5.49 -11.77 19.27
C GLU A 152 -6.28 -13.09 19.42
N GLY A 153 -6.10 -14.07 18.51
CA GLY A 153 -6.74 -15.38 18.59
C GLY A 153 -8.27 -15.38 18.39
N ARG A 154 -8.82 -14.33 17.78
CA ARG A 154 -10.28 -14.18 17.57
C ARG A 154 -10.72 -14.84 16.26
N ASN A 155 -11.93 -15.41 16.25
CA ASN A 155 -12.59 -15.84 15.03
C ASN A 155 -12.80 -14.64 14.10
N LEU A 156 -12.23 -14.70 12.90
CA LEU A 156 -12.17 -13.58 11.99
C LEU A 156 -12.76 -13.94 10.62
N ALA A 157 -13.66 -13.08 10.13
CA ALA A 157 -14.12 -13.10 8.75
C ALA A 157 -13.68 -11.80 8.05
N VAL A 158 -12.87 -11.92 7.00
CA VAL A 158 -12.33 -10.77 6.26
C VAL A 158 -12.76 -10.80 4.81
N GLY A 159 -13.48 -9.75 4.39
CA GLY A 159 -13.69 -9.45 2.98
C GLY A 159 -12.59 -8.52 2.48
N ALA A 160 -11.80 -8.94 1.49
CA ALA A 160 -10.85 -8.04 0.83
C ALA A 160 -10.69 -8.40 -0.66
N PRO A 161 -10.31 -7.45 -1.52
CA PRO A 161 -10.03 -7.69 -2.93
C PRO A 161 -8.93 -8.76 -3.13
N THR A 162 -9.04 -9.54 -4.21
CA THR A 162 -8.06 -10.56 -4.63
C THR A 162 -6.79 -9.87 -5.14
N SER A 163 -5.98 -9.36 -4.21
CA SER A 163 -4.68 -8.71 -4.42
C SER A 163 -4.17 -8.02 -3.16
N ALA A 164 -5.00 -7.85 -2.13
CA ALA A 164 -4.63 -7.21 -0.86
C ALA A 164 -3.58 -7.96 -0.01
N GLY A 165 -2.97 -9.03 -0.55
CA GLY A 165 -1.92 -9.79 0.14
C GLY A 165 -2.40 -10.59 1.35
N LYS A 166 -3.66 -11.02 1.37
CA LYS A 166 -4.22 -11.89 2.44
C LYS A 166 -3.39 -13.16 2.67
N SER A 167 -3.05 -13.87 1.59
CA SER A 167 -2.30 -15.13 1.68
C SER A 167 -0.94 -14.94 2.33
N PHE A 168 -0.24 -13.85 2.01
CA PHE A 168 1.04 -13.50 2.61
C PHE A 168 0.94 -13.33 4.13
N VAL A 169 -0.05 -12.57 4.60
CA VAL A 169 -0.27 -12.37 6.05
C VAL A 169 -0.64 -13.68 6.75
N LEU A 170 -1.53 -14.48 6.15
CA LEU A 170 -1.94 -15.77 6.70
C LEU A 170 -0.78 -16.75 6.78
N GLN A 171 0.00 -16.92 5.70
CA GLN A 171 1.17 -17.79 5.67
C GLN A 171 2.21 -17.34 6.70
N GLY A 172 2.40 -16.03 6.84
CA GLY A 172 3.33 -15.49 7.81
C GLY A 172 2.90 -15.71 9.27
N HIS A 173 1.61 -15.51 9.54
CA HIS A 173 1.05 -15.78 10.86
C HIS A 173 1.14 -17.28 11.21
N LEU A 174 0.91 -18.16 10.24
CA LEU A 174 1.12 -19.60 10.42
C LEU A 174 2.57 -19.92 10.76
N ALA A 175 3.53 -19.34 10.06
CA ALA A 175 4.95 -19.53 10.37
C ALA A 175 5.27 -19.20 11.84
N ARG A 176 4.75 -18.05 12.34
CA ARG A 176 4.87 -17.63 13.74
C ARG A 176 4.22 -18.61 14.72
N VAL A 177 2.99 -19.05 14.44
CA VAL A 177 2.27 -20.02 15.29
C VAL A 177 3.04 -21.33 15.46
N PHE A 178 3.75 -21.77 14.42
CA PHE A 178 4.60 -22.98 14.48
C PHE A 178 6.02 -22.71 15.03
N ASP A 179 6.41 -21.45 15.24
CA ASP A 179 7.65 -21.05 15.95
C ASP A 179 7.51 -21.11 17.48
N GLU A 180 6.29 -21.17 18.01
CA GLU A 180 6.03 -21.20 19.47
C GLU A 180 6.25 -22.57 20.15
N ASP A 181 6.92 -23.52 19.49
CA ASP A 181 7.33 -24.85 20.01
C ASP A 181 6.20 -25.71 20.63
N ASP A 182 4.96 -25.49 20.18
CA ASP A 182 3.79 -26.31 20.53
C ASP A 182 3.40 -27.25 19.38
N ASP A 183 3.04 -28.49 19.71
CA ASP A 183 2.39 -29.43 18.78
C ASP A 183 0.99 -28.91 18.38
N ARG A 184 0.91 -28.16 17.28
CA ARG A 184 -0.34 -27.57 16.76
C ARG A 184 -0.76 -28.21 15.44
N ILE A 185 -2.07 -28.35 15.23
CA ILE A 185 -2.67 -28.78 13.96
C ILE A 185 -3.44 -27.60 13.37
N VAL A 186 -3.10 -27.22 12.14
CA VAL A 186 -3.78 -26.16 11.39
C VAL A 186 -4.45 -26.77 10.17
N ILE A 187 -5.71 -26.39 9.91
CA ILE A 187 -6.45 -26.76 8.70
C ILE A 187 -6.57 -25.53 7.80
N TYR A 188 -5.90 -25.56 6.63
CA TYR A 188 -5.99 -24.52 5.62
C TYR A 188 -6.91 -24.98 4.48
N LEU A 189 -8.07 -24.36 4.33
CA LEU A 189 -9.05 -24.69 3.29
C LEU A 189 -8.92 -23.75 2.09
N VAL A 190 -8.90 -24.31 0.88
CA VAL A 190 -8.87 -23.57 -0.39
C VAL A 190 -9.95 -24.11 -1.34
N PRO A 191 -10.49 -23.27 -2.24
CA PRO A 191 -11.64 -23.66 -3.07
C PRO A 191 -11.30 -24.59 -4.24
N THR A 192 -10.03 -24.69 -4.67
CA THR A 192 -9.65 -25.49 -5.84
C THR A 192 -8.35 -26.27 -5.63
N ARG A 193 -8.19 -27.38 -6.35
CA ARG A 193 -6.97 -28.22 -6.35
C ARG A 193 -5.72 -27.47 -6.82
N ALA A 194 -5.86 -26.55 -7.77
CA ALA A 194 -4.73 -25.74 -8.24
C ALA A 194 -4.17 -24.86 -7.11
N LEU A 195 -5.05 -24.27 -6.30
CA LEU A 195 -4.65 -23.48 -5.14
C LEU A 195 -4.03 -24.34 -4.03
N ILE A 196 -4.46 -25.60 -3.87
CA ILE A 196 -3.80 -26.54 -2.93
C ILE A 196 -2.33 -26.68 -3.30
N ALA A 197 -2.03 -26.95 -4.57
CA ALA A 197 -0.64 -27.15 -5.01
C ALA A 197 0.20 -25.88 -4.86
N GLN A 198 -0.36 -24.70 -5.14
CA GLN A 198 0.33 -23.43 -4.95
C GLN A 198 0.62 -23.17 -3.46
N VAL A 199 -0.40 -23.18 -2.61
CA VAL A 199 -0.25 -22.91 -1.17
C VAL A 199 0.66 -23.93 -0.51
N SER A 200 0.59 -25.22 -0.91
CA SER A 200 1.47 -26.26 -0.39
C SER A 200 2.94 -25.99 -0.74
N ARG A 201 3.24 -25.48 -1.94
CA ARG A 201 4.61 -25.10 -2.31
C ARG A 201 5.08 -23.89 -1.50
N ASP A 202 4.27 -22.83 -1.48
CA ASP A 202 4.61 -21.59 -0.75
C ASP A 202 4.89 -21.88 0.73
N LEU A 203 4.03 -22.67 1.39
CA LEU A 203 4.25 -23.09 2.78
C LEU A 203 5.48 -23.98 2.93
N SER A 204 5.71 -24.91 1.99
CA SER A 204 6.91 -25.77 2.02
C SER A 204 8.18 -24.94 1.93
N ASP A 205 8.23 -23.92 1.07
CA ASP A 205 9.38 -23.03 0.94
C ASP A 205 9.60 -22.23 2.23
N ILE A 206 8.53 -21.66 2.79
CA ILE A 206 8.56 -20.96 4.07
C ILE A 206 9.09 -21.88 5.18
N PHE A 207 8.64 -23.13 5.29
CA PHE A 207 9.11 -24.04 6.34
C PHE A 207 10.43 -24.76 6.00
N ALA A 208 10.87 -24.81 4.74
CA ALA A 208 12.15 -25.41 4.35
C ALA A 208 13.34 -24.56 4.81
N GLU A 209 13.19 -23.25 4.88
CA GLU A 209 14.19 -22.31 5.46
C GLU A 209 14.53 -22.63 6.94
N ARG A 210 13.77 -23.51 7.63
CA ARG A 210 14.05 -23.97 8.99
C ARG A 210 15.07 -25.11 9.09
N ARG A 211 15.41 -25.85 8.03
CA ARG A 211 16.32 -27.01 8.22
C ARG A 211 17.74 -26.50 8.55
N PRO A 212 18.26 -26.74 9.78
CA PRO A 212 19.68 -26.60 9.99
C PRO A 212 20.37 -27.59 9.06
N SER A 213 21.50 -27.19 8.48
CA SER A 213 22.42 -28.16 7.88
C SER A 213 22.67 -29.29 8.89
N PRO A 214 22.64 -30.56 8.47
CA PRO A 214 23.03 -31.64 9.37
C PRO A 214 24.46 -31.35 9.81
N ARG A 215 24.66 -31.08 11.10
CA ARG A 215 26.00 -30.96 11.68
C ARG A 215 26.70 -32.31 11.44
N SER A 216 27.72 -32.29 10.59
CA SER A 216 28.74 -33.34 10.47
C SER A 216 29.69 -33.29 11.65
#